data_AF-A0A6V8EUZ2-F1
#
_entry.id   AF-A0A6V8EUZ2-F1
#
_cell.length_a   1.000
_cell.length_b   1.000
_cell.length_c   1.000
_cell.angle_alpha   90.00
_cell.angle_beta   90.00
_cell.angle_gamma   90.00
#
_symmetry.space_group_name_H-M   'P 1'
#
loop_
_entity.id
_entity.type
_entity.pdbx_description
1 polymer ?
#
loop_
_entity_poly.entity_id
_entity_poly.type
_entity_poly.pdbx_seq_one_letter_code
_entity_poly.pdbx_strand_id
1 'polypeptide(L)'
;IWREKSALRRHRNQAMKLIGRVDSSEGHFAREKGDLLRSLHNKGLLHEESSLDDVLSITVEQMLSRRLQSVVYFKGLAPSMRSARTLIVHGHISIGD
;
A
#
# COMPACT_ATOMS: atom_id res chain seq x y z
N ILE A 1 9.96 -9.65 4.45
CA ILE A 1 10.52 -8.60 3.55
C ILE A 1 10.25 -8.95 2.08
N TRP A 2 10.67 -10.13 1.60
CA TRP A 2 10.46 -10.57 0.21
C TRP A 2 9.01 -10.48 -0.30
N ARG A 3 8.02 -10.78 0.55
CA ARG A 3 6.60 -10.64 0.18
C ARG A 3 6.20 -9.21 -0.21
N GLU A 4 6.67 -8.20 0.53
CA GLU A 4 6.41 -6.79 0.20
C GLU A 4 7.19 -6.38 -1.04
N LYS A 5 8.46 -6.78 -1.16
CA LYS A 5 9.26 -6.52 -2.37
C LYS A 5 8.57 -7.05 -3.63
N SER A 6 8.04 -8.27 -3.55
CA SER A 6 7.27 -8.87 -4.65
C SER A 6 5.94 -8.15 -4.89
N ALA A 7 5.24 -7.70 -3.85
CA ALA A 7 4.02 -6.92 -3.99
C ALA A 7 4.27 -5.56 -4.65
N LEU A 8 5.32 -4.83 -4.20
CA LEU A 8 5.76 -3.58 -4.79
C LEU A 8 6.09 -3.74 -6.27
N ARG A 9 6.85 -4.79 -6.62
CA ARG A 9 7.18 -5.11 -8.02
C ARG A 9 5.92 -5.31 -8.86
N ARG A 10 4.90 -6.01 -8.35
CA ARG A 10 3.62 -6.17 -9.06
C ARG A 10 2.93 -4.83 -9.30
N HIS A 11 2.85 -3.97 -8.27
CA HIS A 11 2.22 -2.65 -8.38
C HIS A 11 2.95 -1.75 -9.38
N ARG A 12 4.29 -1.71 -9.33
CA ARG A 12 5.11 -0.95 -10.30
C ARG A 12 4.98 -1.49 -11.72
N ASN A 13 4.99 -2.80 -11.92
CA ASN A 13 4.80 -3.39 -13.24
C ASN A 13 3.43 -3.03 -13.84
N GLN A 14 2.39 -3.03 -13.01
CA GLN A 14 1.05 -2.62 -13.44
C GLN A 14 1.03 -1.12 -13.80
N ALA A 15 1.63 -0.25 -12.98
CA ALA A 15 1.75 1.17 -13.27
C ALA A 15 2.51 1.42 -14.59
N MET A 16 3.68 0.78 -14.80
CA MET A 16 4.45 0.89 -16.04
C MET A 16 3.65 0.45 -17.28
N LYS A 17 2.88 -0.64 -17.17
CA LYS A 17 1.99 -1.11 -18.26
C LYS A 17 0.93 -0.06 -18.59
N LEU A 18 0.36 0.60 -17.59
CA LEU A 18 -0.67 1.61 -17.77
C LEU A 18 -0.09 2.94 -18.30
N ILE A 19 1.12 3.34 -17.86
CA ILE A 19 1.82 4.53 -18.37
C ILE A 19 2.17 4.37 -19.85
N GLY A 20 2.70 3.21 -20.26
CA GLY A 20 3.09 2.96 -21.64
C GLY A 20 1.93 2.82 -22.63
N ARG A 21 0.68 2.80 -22.16
CA ARG A 21 -0.54 2.75 -22.98
C ARG A 21 -1.07 4.18 -23.15
N VAL A 22 -0.30 4.99 -23.88
CA VAL A 22 -0.45 6.46 -24.00
C VAL A 22 -1.76 6.90 -24.67
N ASP A 23 -2.52 6.01 -25.32
CA ASP A 23 -3.62 6.39 -26.22
C ASP A 23 -5.04 5.96 -25.80
N SER A 24 -5.21 5.36 -24.63
CA SER A 24 -6.49 4.72 -24.30
C SER A 24 -7.42 5.63 -23.48
N SER A 25 -8.04 6.60 -24.17
CA SER A 25 -9.35 7.15 -23.77
C SER A 25 -10.47 6.08 -23.81
N GLU A 26 -10.13 4.86 -24.24
CA GLU A 26 -10.98 3.67 -24.14
C GLU A 26 -11.17 3.24 -22.67
N GLY A 27 -12.43 3.16 -22.26
CA GLY A 27 -12.85 3.11 -20.86
C GLY A 27 -12.27 1.98 -20.00
N HIS A 28 -11.78 0.87 -20.58
CA HIS A 28 -11.17 -0.21 -19.80
C HIS A 28 -9.87 0.22 -19.11
N PHE A 29 -8.98 0.93 -19.82
CA PHE A 29 -7.68 1.33 -19.25
C PHE A 29 -7.81 2.51 -18.29
N ALA A 30 -8.70 3.45 -18.58
CA ALA A 30 -9.04 4.54 -17.67
C ALA A 30 -9.60 4.00 -16.34
N ARG A 31 -10.45 2.96 -16.42
CA ARG A 31 -10.98 2.27 -15.24
C ARG A 31 -9.88 1.53 -14.47
N GLU A 32 -9.04 0.76 -15.15
CA GLU A 32 -7.92 0.03 -14.51
C GLU A 32 -6.95 0.99 -13.80
N LYS A 33 -6.66 2.15 -14.41
CA LYS A 33 -5.89 3.24 -13.79
C LYS A 33 -6.57 3.74 -12.50
N GLY A 34 -7.86 4.07 -12.57
CA GLY A 34 -8.62 4.54 -11.42
C GLY A 34 -8.67 3.50 -10.28
N ASP A 35 -8.86 2.23 -10.62
CA ASP A 35 -8.92 1.12 -9.66
C ASP A 35 -7.56 0.89 -8.98
N LEU A 36 -6.44 0.98 -9.72
CA LEU A 36 -5.10 0.86 -9.16
C LEU A 36 -4.80 2.00 -8.17
N LEU A 37 -5.04 3.25 -8.58
CA LEU A 37 -4.79 4.42 -7.73
C LEU A 37 -5.67 4.38 -6.47
N ARG A 38 -6.96 4.08 -6.62
CA ARG A 38 -7.89 3.90 -5.49
C ARG A 38 -7.44 2.78 -4.55
N SER A 39 -6.98 1.65 -5.08
CA SER A 39 -6.48 0.53 -4.26
C SER A 39 -5.25 0.92 -3.43
N LEU A 40 -4.31 1.67 -4.01
CA LEU A 40 -3.09 2.12 -3.33
C LEU A 40 -3.37 3.25 -2.35
N HIS A 41 -4.29 4.17 -2.68
CA HIS A 41 -4.80 5.19 -1.77
C HIS A 41 -5.47 4.57 -0.53
N ASN A 42 -6.37 3.61 -0.73
CA ASN A 42 -7.05 2.93 0.39
C ASN A 42 -6.07 2.18 1.31
N LYS A 43 -4.93 1.72 0.77
CA LYS A 43 -3.85 1.13 1.57
C LYS A 43 -3.03 2.17 2.32
N GLY A 44 -3.22 3.46 2.06
CA GLY A 44 -2.47 4.57 2.62
C GLY A 44 -1.05 4.68 2.05
N LEU A 45 -0.85 4.25 0.80
CA LEU A 45 0.46 4.33 0.12
C LEU A 45 0.59 5.55 -0.79
N LEU A 46 -0.53 6.15 -1.19
CA LEU A 46 -0.60 7.32 -2.07
C LEU A 46 -1.55 8.37 -1.49
N HIS A 47 -1.41 9.60 -1.96
CA HIS A 47 -2.36 10.68 -1.71
C HIS A 47 -3.51 10.66 -2.74
N GLU A 48 -4.58 11.40 -2.47
CA GLU A 48 -5.78 11.39 -3.32
C GLU A 48 -5.51 11.94 -4.73
N GLU A 49 -4.59 12.90 -4.85
CA GLU A 49 -4.18 13.50 -6.13
C GLU A 49 -2.97 12.80 -6.79
N SER A 50 -2.58 11.61 -6.33
CA SER A 50 -1.41 10.90 -6.87
C SER A 50 -1.64 10.36 -8.28
N SER A 51 -0.58 10.44 -9.08
CA SER A 51 -0.48 9.94 -10.45
C SER A 51 0.10 8.52 -10.52
N LEU A 52 0.14 7.93 -11.72
CA LEU A 52 0.78 6.62 -11.92
C LEU A 52 2.31 6.67 -11.71
N ASP A 53 2.93 7.83 -11.94
CA ASP A 53 4.37 8.02 -11.73
C ASP A 53 4.71 7.96 -10.24
N ASP A 54 3.82 8.43 -9.37
CA ASP A 54 3.99 8.34 -7.91
C ASP A 54 4.02 6.89 -7.42
N VAL A 55 3.40 5.94 -8.13
CA VAL A 55 3.50 4.50 -7.80
C VAL A 55 4.93 3.99 -7.92
N LEU A 56 5.72 4.58 -8.83
CA LEU A 56 7.11 4.17 -9.08
C LEU A 56 8.04 4.64 -7.95
N SER A 57 7.69 5.73 -7.26
CA SER A 57 8.48 6.28 -6.15
C SER A 57 8.25 5.54 -4.82
N ILE A 58 7.18 4.74 -4.70
CA ILE A 58 6.85 4.00 -3.47
C ILE A 58 8.01 3.11 -3.03
N THR A 59 8.47 3.23 -1.78
CA THR A 59 9.56 2.41 -1.23
C THR A 59 9.04 1.16 -0.51
N VAL A 60 9.94 0.19 -0.26
CA VAL A 60 9.58 -1.03 0.50
C VAL A 60 9.26 -0.66 1.95
N GLU A 61 9.94 0.34 2.49
CA GLU A 61 9.76 0.87 3.84
C GLU A 61 8.35 1.42 4.03
N GLN A 62 7.80 2.13 3.02
CA GLN A 62 6.41 2.57 3.03
C GLN A 62 5.43 1.39 3.02
N MET A 63 5.73 0.28 2.31
CA MET A 63 4.90 -0.92 2.42
C MET A 63 4.96 -1.54 3.83
N LEU A 64 6.15 -1.56 4.44
CA LEU A 64 6.35 -2.09 5.78
C LEU A 64 5.62 -1.26 6.84
N SER A 65 5.58 0.07 6.69
CA SER A 65 4.93 0.98 7.64
C SER A 65 3.42 0.79 7.73
N ARG A 66 2.79 0.29 6.66
CA ARG A 66 1.33 0.01 6.60
C ARG A 66 0.92 -1.29 7.27
N ARG A 67 1.85 -2.11 7.75
CA ARG A 67 1.52 -3.33 8.49
C ARG A 67 0.88 -3.01 9.83
N LEU A 68 -0.09 -3.83 10.24
CA LEU A 68 -0.76 -3.68 11.54
C LEU A 68 0.23 -3.55 12.70
N GLN A 69 1.28 -4.37 12.72
CA GLN A 69 2.35 -4.27 13.73
C GLN A 69 2.99 -2.88 13.79
N SER A 70 3.36 -2.31 12.64
CA SER A 70 3.94 -0.97 12.54
C SER A 70 2.94 0.10 12.92
N VAL A 71 1.69 -0.03 12.47
CA VAL A 71 0.61 0.92 12.79
C VAL A 71 0.33 0.94 14.30
N VAL A 72 0.24 -0.22 14.97
CA VAL A 72 0.05 -0.30 16.43
C VAL A 72 1.20 0.37 17.17
N TYR A 73 2.44 0.14 16.74
CA TYR A 73 3.61 0.79 17.32
C TYR A 73 3.60 2.31 17.11
N PHE A 74 3.35 2.79 15.89
CA PHE A 74 3.30 4.22 15.59
C PHE A 74 2.13 4.95 16.27
N LYS A 75 1.04 4.24 16.58
CA LYS A 75 -0.06 4.77 17.39
C LYS A 75 0.26 4.82 18.90
N GLY A 76 1.44 4.36 19.33
CA GLY A 76 1.83 4.34 20.74
C GLY A 76 1.09 3.30 21.58
N LEU A 77 0.34 2.39 20.96
CA LEU A 77 -0.41 1.33 21.66
C LEU A 77 0.49 0.21 22.20
N ALA A 78 1.74 0.17 21.76
CA ALA A 78 2.74 -0.76 22.23
C ALA A 78 4.10 -0.07 22.38
N PRO A 79 4.90 -0.42 23.42
CA PRO A 79 6.19 0.19 23.68
C PRO A 79 7.28 -0.21 22.66
N SER A 80 7.07 -1.28 21.90
CA SER A 80 8.03 -1.74 20.88
C SER A 80 7.34 -2.51 19.76
N MET A 81 8.02 -2.63 18.62
CA MET A 81 7.57 -3.47 17.50
C MET A 81 7.31 -4.91 17.91
N ARG A 82 8.13 -5.47 18.82
CA ARG A 82 7.94 -6.84 19.32
C ARG A 82 6.70 -6.96 20.18
N SER A 83 6.48 -6.02 21.08
CA SER A 83 5.29 -5.96 21.93
C SER A 83 4.01 -5.78 21.10
N ALA A 84 4.03 -4.91 20.08
CA ALA A 84 2.90 -4.74 19.15
C ALA A 84 2.47 -6.08 18.53
N ARG A 85 3.44 -6.89 18.10
CA ARG A 85 3.17 -8.23 17.57
C ARG A 85 2.56 -9.16 18.61
N THR A 86 3.07 -9.15 19.85
CA THR A 86 2.52 -9.97 20.94
C THR A 86 1.06 -9.60 21.21
N LEU A 87 0.73 -8.31 21.33
CA LEU A 87 -0.63 -7.84 21.56
C LEU A 87 -1.59 -8.28 20.44
N ILE A 88 -1.15 -8.16 19.18
CA ILE A 88 -1.92 -8.62 18.01
C ILE A 88 -2.15 -10.13 18.06
N VAL A 89 -1.10 -10.92 18.32
CA VAL A 89 -1.18 -12.39 18.33
C VAL A 89 -2.08 -12.91 19.46
N HIS A 90 -2.07 -12.25 20.62
CA HIS A 90 -2.91 -12.62 21.76
C HIS A 90 -4.33 -12.01 21.71
N GLY A 91 -4.67 -11.28 20.63
CA GLY A 91 -6.02 -10.74 20.45
C GLY A 91 -6.35 -9.51 21.29
N HIS A 92 -5.33 -8.80 21.80
CA HIS A 92 -5.53 -7.54 22.55
C HIS A 92 -5.73 -6.31 21.64
N ILE A 93 -5.59 -6.48 20.32
CA ILE A 93 -5.81 -5.43 19.33
C ILE A 93 -6.93 -5.89 18.39
N SER A 94 -7.99 -5.07 18.27
CA SER A 94 -9.06 -5.20 17.28
C SER A 94 -8.98 -4.07 16.24
N ILE A 95 -9.62 -4.27 15.09
CA ILE A 95 -9.77 -3.26 14.03
C ILE A 95 -11.25 -3.22 13.65
N GLY A 96 -11.89 -2.06 13.80
CA GLY A 96 -13.34 -1.94 13.64
C GLY A 96 -14.11 -2.32 14.91
N ASP A 97 -15.42 -2.45 14.76
CA ASP A 97 -16.33 -2.94 15.80
C ASP A 97 -16.40 -4.48 15.79
#